data_AF-A0A6V7PG74-F1
#
_entry.id   AF-A0A6V7PG74-F1
#
_cell.length_a   1.000
_cell.length_b   1.000
_cell.length_c   1.000
_cell.angle_alpha   90.00
_cell.angle_beta   90.00
_cell.angle_gamma   90.00
#
_symmetry.space_group_name_H-M   'P 1'
#
loop_
_entity.id
_entity.type
_entity.pdbx_description
1 polymer ?
#
loop_
_entity_poly.entity_id
_entity_poly.type
_entity_poly.pdbx_seq_one_letter_code
_entity_poly.pdbx_strand_id
1 'polypeptide(L)'
;MSSEEDRQVVVDQRKQKRMLSNRESARRSRMRKQQRLDELVNQAARLKNENTQILMQINMITEQYMKVESENAVLRTQLRELTERLKSVNSVLMFMEEFSGLEMDIPEMPDPMLQPWKLPYPVQPITASANTLQYNY
;
A
#
# COMPACT_ATOMS: atom_id res chain seq x y z
N MET A 1 -8.11 -75.35 -33.50
CA MET A 1 -7.00 -74.45 -33.89
C MET A 1 -7.48 -73.00 -34.06
N SER A 2 -8.59 -72.73 -34.74
CA SER A 2 -9.13 -71.36 -34.96
C SER A 2 -9.43 -70.52 -33.70
N SER A 3 -9.76 -71.12 -32.55
CA SER A 3 -10.23 -70.36 -31.36
C SER A 3 -9.10 -69.74 -30.53
N GLU A 4 -7.89 -70.30 -30.57
CA GLU A 4 -6.73 -69.79 -29.81
C GLU A 4 -6.06 -68.62 -30.55
N GLU A 5 -6.02 -68.67 -31.88
CA GLU A 5 -5.53 -67.59 -32.74
C GLU A 5 -6.40 -66.34 -32.64
N ASP A 6 -7.73 -66.49 -32.60
CA ASP A 6 -8.66 -65.36 -32.39
C ASP A 6 -8.43 -64.67 -31.02
N ARG A 7 -8.15 -65.43 -29.96
CA ARG A 7 -7.83 -64.87 -28.64
C ARG A 7 -6.52 -64.06 -28.69
N GLN A 8 -5.51 -64.54 -29.39
CA GLN A 8 -4.23 -63.86 -29.54
C GLN A 8 -4.40 -62.52 -30.29
N VAL A 9 -5.16 -62.51 -31.39
CA VAL A 9 -5.47 -61.29 -32.16
C VAL A 9 -6.17 -60.24 -31.30
N VAL A 10 -7.15 -60.63 -30.48
CA VAL A 10 -7.86 -59.72 -29.56
C VAL A 10 -6.92 -59.12 -28.51
N VAL A 11 -6.00 -59.92 -27.96
CA VAL A 11 -5.00 -59.47 -26.98
C VAL A 11 -4.05 -58.45 -27.61
N ASP A 12 -3.58 -58.69 -28.83
CA ASP A 12 -2.67 -57.80 -29.54
C ASP A 12 -3.34 -56.48 -29.94
N GLN A 13 -4.59 -56.52 -30.40
CA GLN A 13 -5.39 -55.30 -30.62
C GLN A 13 -5.58 -54.50 -29.33
N ARG A 14 -5.86 -55.16 -28.20
CA ARG A 14 -6.00 -54.48 -26.90
C ARG A 14 -4.67 -53.88 -26.43
N LYS A 15 -3.54 -54.53 -26.71
CA LYS A 15 -2.19 -54.00 -26.41
C LYS A 15 -1.91 -52.77 -27.27
N GLN A 16 -2.19 -52.81 -28.57
CA GLN A 16 -2.01 -51.68 -29.48
C GLN A 16 -2.87 -50.48 -29.07
N LYS A 17 -4.16 -50.70 -28.75
CA LYS A 17 -5.05 -49.64 -28.23
C LYS A 17 -4.52 -49.02 -26.94
N ARG A 18 -4.01 -49.84 -26.00
CA ARG A 18 -3.39 -49.35 -24.75
C ARG A 18 -2.13 -48.51 -25.02
N MET A 19 -1.28 -48.92 -25.95
CA MET A 19 -0.09 -48.14 -26.31
C MET A 19 -0.45 -46.78 -26.88
N LEU A 20 -1.42 -46.71 -27.79
CA LEU A 20 -1.89 -45.43 -28.36
C LEU A 20 -2.55 -44.54 -27.31
N SER A 21 -3.40 -45.12 -26.45
CA SER A 21 -4.05 -44.39 -25.35
C SER A 21 -3.04 -43.85 -24.33
N ASN A 22 -2.05 -44.66 -23.92
CA ASN A 22 -1.00 -44.24 -23.01
C ASN A 22 -0.08 -43.18 -23.63
N ARG A 23 0.21 -43.29 -24.93
CA ARG A 23 0.98 -42.29 -25.64
C ARG A 23 0.26 -40.94 -25.63
N GLU A 24 -1.04 -40.94 -25.94
CA GLU A 24 -1.84 -39.72 -25.93
C GLU A 24 -2.02 -39.16 -24.51
N SER A 25 -2.22 -40.01 -23.50
CA SER A 25 -2.35 -39.57 -22.11
C SER A 25 -1.05 -38.97 -21.57
N ALA A 26 0.12 -39.56 -21.90
CA ALA A 26 1.42 -39.00 -21.59
C ALA A 26 1.65 -37.66 -22.28
N ARG A 27 1.27 -37.52 -23.56
CA ARG A 27 1.33 -36.26 -24.31
C ARG A 27 0.48 -35.18 -23.64
N ARG A 28 -0.79 -35.48 -23.32
CA ARG A 28 -1.70 -34.54 -22.63
C ARG A 28 -1.18 -34.16 -21.25
N SER A 29 -0.60 -35.10 -20.52
CA SER A 29 0.01 -34.83 -19.22
C SER A 29 1.19 -33.85 -19.33
N ARG A 30 2.09 -34.05 -20.31
CA ARG A 30 3.19 -33.11 -20.59
C ARG A 30 2.67 -31.73 -21.00
N MET A 31 1.69 -31.67 -21.90
CA MET A 31 1.06 -30.42 -22.33
C MET A 31 0.48 -29.62 -21.16
N ARG A 32 -0.30 -30.27 -20.28
CA ARG A 32 -0.86 -29.60 -19.09
C ARG A 32 0.21 -29.09 -18.12
N LYS A 33 1.28 -29.86 -17.92
CA LYS A 33 2.41 -29.42 -17.10
C LYS A 33 3.11 -28.20 -17.70
N GLN A 34 3.30 -28.19 -19.03
CA GLN A 34 3.87 -27.03 -19.73
C GLN A 34 2.99 -25.79 -19.56
N GLN A 35 1.68 -25.90 -19.82
CA GLN A 35 0.74 -24.81 -19.64
C GLN A 35 0.77 -24.23 -18.22
N ARG A 36 0.81 -25.09 -17.20
CA ARG A 36 0.91 -24.65 -15.81
C ARG A 36 2.23 -23.92 -15.52
N LEU A 37 3.33 -24.36 -16.10
CA LEU A 37 4.62 -23.66 -15.96
C LEU A 37 4.56 -22.29 -16.63
N ASP A 38 4.02 -22.20 -17.84
CA ASP A 38 3.88 -20.94 -18.57
C ASP A 38 2.97 -19.95 -17.81
N GLU A 39 1.86 -20.44 -17.24
CA GLU A 39 0.97 -19.66 -16.37
C GLU A 39 1.71 -19.10 -15.14
N LEU A 40 2.51 -19.93 -14.46
CA LEU A 40 3.28 -19.51 -13.29
C LEU A 40 4.36 -18.48 -13.65
N VAL A 41 5.06 -18.66 -14.78
CA VAL A 41 6.05 -17.69 -15.28
C VAL A 41 5.39 -16.36 -15.58
N ASN A 42 4.23 -16.37 -16.24
CA ASN A 42 3.46 -15.16 -16.52
C ASN A 42 2.98 -14.47 -15.24
N GLN A 43 2.49 -15.23 -14.26
CA GLN A 43 2.10 -14.68 -12.95
C GLN A 43 3.28 -14.03 -12.23
N ALA A 44 4.44 -14.69 -12.18
CA ALA A 44 5.65 -14.12 -11.58
C ALA A 44 6.09 -12.84 -12.28
N ALA A 45 6.05 -12.79 -13.62
CA ALA A 45 6.38 -11.59 -14.39
C ALA A 45 5.40 -10.44 -14.10
N ARG A 46 4.09 -10.71 -14.04
CA ARG A 46 3.08 -9.71 -13.67
C ARG A 46 3.30 -9.15 -12.28
N LEU A 47 3.44 -10.02 -11.28
CA LEU A 47 3.68 -9.61 -9.89
C LEU A 47 4.97 -8.80 -9.73
N LYS A 48 6.03 -9.16 -10.47
CA LYS A 48 7.27 -8.37 -10.50
C LYS A 48 7.02 -6.97 -11.04
N ASN A 49 6.29 -6.84 -12.14
CA ASN A 49 5.95 -5.54 -12.73
C ASN A 49 5.07 -4.71 -11.78
N GLU A 50 4.04 -5.30 -11.18
CA GLU A 50 3.18 -4.64 -10.19
C GLU A 50 3.99 -4.15 -8.99
N ASN A 51 4.90 -4.98 -8.46
CA ASN A 51 5.78 -4.59 -7.36
C ASN A 51 6.66 -3.38 -7.74
N THR A 52 7.26 -3.38 -8.94
CA THR A 52 8.04 -2.23 -9.41
C THR A 52 7.20 -0.96 -9.55
N GLN A 53 5.95 -1.06 -10.00
CA GLN A 53 5.05 0.09 -10.10
C GLN A 53 4.69 0.64 -8.72
N ILE A 54 4.37 -0.23 -7.76
CA ILE A 54 4.07 0.16 -6.37
C ILE A 54 5.28 0.87 -5.75
N LEU A 55 6.50 0.35 -5.95
CA LEU A 55 7.71 1.00 -5.46
C LEU A 55 7.91 2.39 -6.06
N MET A 56 7.66 2.56 -7.36
CA MET A 56 7.72 3.88 -8.00
C MET A 56 6.69 4.86 -7.40
N GLN A 57 5.46 4.40 -7.15
CA GLN A 57 4.42 5.21 -6.53
C GLN A 57 4.79 5.61 -5.09
N ILE A 58 5.34 4.69 -4.30
CA ILE A 58 5.81 4.98 -2.94
C ILE A 58 6.89 6.06 -2.97
N ASN A 59 7.87 5.96 -3.87
CA ASN A 59 8.94 6.95 -3.98
C ASN A 59 8.37 8.34 -4.34
N MET A 60 7.49 8.41 -5.34
CA MET A 60 6.84 9.66 -5.74
C MET A 60 6.05 10.29 -4.59
N ILE A 61 5.24 9.51 -3.87
CA ILE A 61 4.44 10.01 -2.74
C ILE A 61 5.37 10.47 -1.60
N THR A 62 6.47 9.74 -1.36
CA THR A 62 7.45 10.11 -0.34
C THR A 62 8.10 11.46 -0.66
N GLU A 63 8.50 11.69 -1.91
CA GLU A 63 9.05 12.98 -2.35
C GLU A 63 8.05 14.13 -2.17
N GLN A 64 6.79 13.92 -2.57
CA GLN A 64 5.73 14.90 -2.37
C GLN A 64 5.46 15.19 -0.90
N TYR A 65 5.43 14.15 -0.05
CA TYR A 65 5.28 14.29 1.39
C TYR A 65 6.42 15.12 1.99
N MET A 66 7.66 14.82 1.63
CA MET A 66 8.82 15.57 2.12
C MET A 66 8.77 17.05 1.72
N LYS A 67 8.27 17.35 0.51
CA LYS A 67 8.05 18.73 0.08
C LYS A 67 7.02 19.44 0.97
N VAL A 68 5.85 18.84 1.17
CA VAL A 68 4.79 19.40 2.03
C VAL A 68 5.27 19.57 3.47
N GLU A 69 6.03 18.60 3.99
CA GLU A 69 6.57 18.69 5.35
C GLU A 69 7.59 19.82 5.48
N SER A 70 8.41 20.06 4.45
CA SER A 70 9.33 21.21 4.43
C SER A 70 8.58 22.55 4.42
N GLU A 71 7.50 22.67 3.64
CA GLU A 71 6.65 23.85 3.60
C GLU A 71 5.96 24.07 4.96
N ASN A 72 5.46 23.01 5.59
CA ASN A 72 4.90 23.04 6.94
C ASN A 72 5.94 23.50 7.97
N ALA A 73 7.18 23.04 7.90
CA ALA A 73 8.24 23.47 8.81
C ALA A 73 8.55 24.97 8.69
N VAL A 74 8.54 25.51 7.46
CA VAL A 74 8.68 26.95 7.21
C VAL A 74 7.51 27.72 7.83
N LEU A 75 6.27 27.29 7.57
CA LEU A 75 5.08 27.95 8.11
C LEU A 75 5.06 27.93 9.65
N ARG A 76 5.44 26.82 10.28
CA ARG A 76 5.56 26.73 11.75
C ARG A 76 6.61 27.69 12.31
N THR A 77 7.71 27.88 11.58
CA THR A 77 8.77 28.82 11.98
C THR A 77 8.27 30.26 11.89
N GLN A 78 7.62 30.62 10.78
CA GLN A 78 7.01 31.94 10.58
C GLN A 78 5.93 32.22 11.64
N LEU A 79 5.08 31.25 11.93
CA LEU A 79 4.07 31.35 12.99
C LEU A 79 4.73 31.65 14.34
N ARG A 80 5.78 30.90 14.70
CA ARG A 80 6.52 31.14 15.95
C ARG A 80 7.11 32.54 16.00
N GLU A 81 7.72 32.99 14.92
CA GLU A 81 8.32 34.33 14.85
C GLU A 81 7.26 35.43 15.05
N LEU A 82 6.12 35.32 14.36
CA LEU A 82 5.02 36.28 14.48
C LEU A 82 4.43 36.26 15.90
N THR A 83 4.27 35.08 16.49
CA THR A 83 3.82 34.92 17.88
C THR A 83 4.76 35.61 18.86
N GLU A 84 6.07 35.42 18.75
CA GLU A 84 7.03 36.07 19.64
C GLU A 84 7.08 37.58 19.45
N ARG A 85 6.98 38.07 18.20
CA ARG A 85 6.84 39.51 17.93
C ARG A 85 5.58 40.08 18.57
N LEU A 86 4.45 39.40 18.46
CA LEU A 86 3.19 39.83 19.06
C LEU A 86 3.28 39.88 20.59
N LYS A 87 3.84 38.85 21.22
CA LYS A 87 4.08 38.83 22.68
C LYS A 87 5.00 39.96 23.12
N SER A 88 6.04 40.26 22.35
CA SER A 88 6.94 41.37 22.65
C SER A 88 6.21 42.71 22.61
N VAL A 89 5.37 42.95 21.60
CA VAL A 89 4.56 44.18 21.51
C VAL A 89 3.55 44.24 22.65
N ASN A 90 2.84 43.15 22.91
CA ASN A 90 1.91 43.04 24.03
C ASN A 90 2.60 43.37 25.37
N SER A 91 3.79 42.81 25.63
CA SER A 91 4.55 43.09 26.85
C SER A 91 4.91 44.57 27.01
N VAL A 92 5.19 45.28 25.92
CA VAL A 92 5.43 46.73 25.95
C VAL A 92 4.14 47.50 26.26
N LEU A 93 3.00 47.08 25.72
CA LEU A 93 1.70 47.70 26.00
C LEU A 93 1.31 47.50 27.47
N MET A 94 1.48 46.29 28.03
CA MET A 94 1.25 46.01 29.45
C MET A 94 2.10 46.95 30.34
N PHE A 95 3.37 47.17 29.99
CA PHE A 95 4.24 48.10 30.72
C PHE A 95 3.77 49.56 30.61
N MET A 96 3.29 49.98 29.44
CA MET A 96 2.75 51.33 29.23
C MET A 96 1.44 51.56 29.97
N GLU A 97 0.54 50.59 29.99
CA GLU A 97 -0.70 50.61 30.76
C GLU A 97 -0.40 50.78 32.26
N GLU A 98 0.53 49.99 32.80
CA GLU A 98 0.96 50.09 34.20
C GLU A 98 1.56 51.48 34.52
N PHE A 99 2.36 52.04 33.62
CA PHE A 99 3.01 53.35 33.83
C PHE A 99 2.07 54.54 33.67
N SER A 100 1.14 54.48 32.71
CA SER A 100 0.24 55.59 32.37
C SER A 100 -1.08 55.57 33.12
N GLY A 101 -1.47 54.41 33.69
CA GLY A 101 -2.77 54.20 34.34
C GLY A 101 -3.96 54.23 33.37
N LEU A 102 -3.71 54.22 32.07
CA LEU A 102 -4.73 54.15 31.02
C LEU A 102 -4.94 52.70 30.63
N GLU A 103 -6.17 52.20 30.79
CA GLU A 103 -6.57 50.87 30.36
C GLU A 103 -6.33 50.69 28.85
N MET A 104 -5.58 49.66 28.47
CA MET A 104 -5.22 49.37 27.08
C MET A 104 -5.86 48.05 26.63
N ASP A 105 -6.56 48.07 25.48
CA ASP A 105 -7.16 46.86 24.89
C ASP A 105 -6.07 45.97 24.28
N ILE A 106 -5.60 45.01 25.08
CA ILE A 106 -4.51 44.11 24.76
C ILE A 106 -5.09 42.75 24.31
N PRO A 107 -4.87 42.32 23.04
CA PRO A 107 -5.44 41.08 22.54
C PRO A 107 -4.90 39.83 23.26
N GLU A 108 -5.80 38.97 23.73
CA GLU A 108 -5.45 37.63 24.24
C GLU A 108 -5.02 36.72 23.07
N MET A 109 -3.91 36.00 23.26
CA MET A 109 -3.33 35.17 22.20
C MET A 109 -4.12 33.86 22.01
N PRO A 110 -4.61 33.54 20.80
CA PRO A 110 -5.43 32.33 20.58
C PRO A 110 -4.64 31.01 20.74
N ASP A 111 -5.22 30.03 21.45
CA ASP A 111 -4.69 28.68 21.73
C ASP A 111 -4.24 27.85 20.49
N PRO A 112 -4.86 27.96 19.29
CA PRO A 112 -4.41 27.26 18.08
C PRO A 112 -2.97 27.58 17.65
N MET A 113 -2.42 28.73 18.08
CA MET A 113 -1.04 29.13 17.77
C MET A 113 0.00 28.36 18.62
N LEU A 114 -0.42 27.71 19.71
CA LEU A 114 0.44 26.93 20.59
C LEU A 114 0.48 25.45 20.18
N GLN A 115 -0.67 24.87 19.74
CA GLN A 115 -0.78 23.46 19.36
C GLN A 115 -1.71 23.22 18.16
N PRO A 116 -1.29 23.59 16.94
CA PRO A 116 -2.14 23.56 15.74
C PRO A 116 -2.65 22.15 15.32
N TRP A 117 -2.17 21.08 15.94
CA TRP A 117 -2.53 19.70 15.62
C TRP A 117 -3.11 18.92 16.80
N LYS A 118 -3.49 19.60 17.88
CA LYS A 118 -4.38 18.97 18.86
C LYS A 118 -5.74 18.77 18.21
N LEU A 119 -5.95 17.58 17.66
CA LEU A 119 -7.27 17.17 17.24
C LEU A 119 -8.19 17.22 18.48
N PRO A 120 -9.37 17.85 18.40
CA PRO A 120 -10.30 17.92 19.53
C PRO A 120 -10.85 16.55 19.96
N TYR A 121 -10.45 15.47 19.26
CA TYR A 121 -10.90 14.11 19.50
C TYR A 121 -9.71 13.13 19.47
N PRO A 122 -9.78 12.04 20.24
CA PRO A 122 -8.74 11.02 20.25
C PRO A 122 -8.63 10.35 18.89
N VAL A 123 -7.41 10.33 18.33
CA VAL A 123 -7.10 9.58 17.10
C VAL A 123 -7.20 8.09 17.42
N GLN A 124 -8.19 7.41 16.86
CA GLN A 124 -8.23 5.96 16.96
C GLN A 124 -7.13 5.37 16.07
N PRO A 125 -6.33 4.43 16.58
CA PRO A 125 -5.31 3.76 15.76
C PRO A 125 -5.99 3.07 14.58
N ILE A 126 -5.50 3.34 13.37
CA ILE A 126 -5.93 2.64 12.16
C ILE A 126 -5.39 1.20 12.29
N THR A 127 -6.20 0.32 12.87
CA THR A 127 -5.89 -1.11 12.90
C THR A 127 -6.05 -1.64 11.48
N ALA A 128 -4.94 -2.05 10.85
CA ALA A 128 -4.99 -2.77 9.59
C ALA A 128 -5.86 -4.03 9.79
N SER A 129 -7.07 -4.04 9.20
CA SER A 129 -7.94 -5.20 9.28
C SER A 129 -7.34 -6.30 8.40
N ALA A 130 -6.93 -7.40 9.03
CA ALA A 130 -6.28 -8.53 8.37
C ALA A 130 -7.21 -9.38 7.47
N ASN A 131 -8.41 -8.89 7.12
CA ASN A 131 -9.50 -9.70 6.57
C ASN A 131 -9.84 -9.42 5.09
N THR A 132 -8.85 -9.11 4.23
CA THR A 132 -9.12 -8.94 2.78
C THR A 132 -8.63 -10.08 1.89
N LEU A 133 -8.08 -11.18 2.43
CA LEU A 133 -7.66 -12.35 1.65
C LEU A 133 -8.47 -13.61 1.97
N GLN A 134 -9.79 -13.51 2.01
CA GLN A 134 -10.65 -14.70 1.96
C GLN A 134 -10.87 -15.07 0.49
N TYR A 135 -9.89 -15.78 -0.10
CA TYR A 135 -10.07 -16.49 -1.36
C TYR A 135 -11.11 -17.60 -1.12
N ASN A 136 -12.32 -17.40 -1.63
CA ASN A 136 -13.32 -18.46 -1.72
C ASN A 136 -12.91 -19.42 -2.84
N TYR A 137 -12.70 -20.69 -2.47
CA TYR A 137 -12.52 -21.82 -3.38
C TYR A 137 -13.85 -22.30 -3.94
#